data_AF-A0A2D6TLA8-F1
#
_entry.id   AF-A0A2D6TLA8-F1
#
_cell.length_a   1.000
_cell.length_b   1.000
_cell.length_c   1.000
_cell.angle_alpha   90.00
_cell.angle_beta   90.00
_cell.angle_gamma   90.00
#
_symmetry.space_group_name_H-M   'P 1'
#
loop_
_entity.id
_entity.type
_entity.pdbx_description
1 polymer ?
#
loop_
_entity_poly.entity_id
_entity_poly.type
_entity_poly.pdbx_seq_one_letter_code
_entity_poly.pdbx_strand_id
1 'polypeptide(L)'
;MAVFIKITESFVLSNGKDKDLAPQYKKPIVGRFKKVKPDTICLSMDHVSFKCGLQNKVSGDLSMEVNEKNIEIKCDAIFKINIRPQHKENFLSGKGEWTFGYIQQGDYGDDVVGDITKGLKLKKVKIKSRNGTYDVVVYPLMSNVKTGSKKTDLK
;
A
#
# COMPACT_ATOMS: atom_id res chain seq x y z
N MET A 1 5.77 -17.69 -9.79
CA MET A 1 5.49 -18.61 -8.67
C MET A 1 4.54 -17.91 -7.71
N ALA A 2 3.55 -18.61 -7.19
CA ALA A 2 2.61 -18.04 -6.24
C ALA A 2 3.17 -18.10 -4.81
N VAL A 3 3.00 -17.01 -4.07
CA VAL A 3 3.18 -16.91 -2.61
C VAL A 3 1.96 -16.24 -1.99
N PHE A 4 1.85 -16.30 -0.68
CA PHE A 4 0.76 -15.70 0.07
C PHE A 4 1.27 -14.57 0.95
N ILE A 5 0.45 -13.53 1.09
CA ILE A 5 0.71 -12.38 1.95
C ILE A 5 -0.52 -12.16 2.85
N LYS A 6 -0.32 -12.09 4.16
CA LYS A 6 -1.32 -11.68 5.15
C LYS A 6 -1.01 -10.26 5.56
N ILE A 7 -2.02 -9.40 5.51
CA ILE A 7 -1.95 -8.01 5.95
C ILE A 7 -2.97 -7.84 7.06
N THR A 8 -2.54 -7.32 8.20
CA THR A 8 -3.41 -6.99 9.34
C THR A 8 -3.10 -5.56 9.78
N GLU A 9 -3.61 -4.57 9.04
CA GLU A 9 -3.33 -3.15 9.23
C GLU A 9 -4.60 -2.30 9.24
N SER A 10 -4.58 -1.21 10.01
CA SER A 10 -5.64 -0.20 10.02
C SER A 10 -5.04 1.20 10.05
N PHE A 11 -5.38 2.03 9.08
CA PHE A 11 -4.78 3.36 8.92
C PHE A 11 -5.70 4.36 8.23
N VAL A 12 -5.30 5.64 8.27
CA VAL A 12 -6.08 6.76 7.75
C VAL A 12 -5.29 7.49 6.68
N LEU A 13 -5.91 7.60 5.50
CA LEU A 13 -5.41 8.33 4.34
C LEU A 13 -6.14 9.68 4.22
N SER A 14 -5.39 10.76 4.09
CA SER A 14 -5.91 12.12 3.97
C SER A 14 -5.38 12.81 2.71
N ASN A 15 -5.84 14.02 2.43
CA ASN A 15 -5.30 14.83 1.33
C ASN A 15 -3.78 14.90 1.37
N GLY A 16 -3.14 14.69 0.21
CA GLY A 16 -1.70 14.91 0.06
C GLY A 16 -1.36 16.39 0.29
N LYS A 17 -0.33 16.65 1.10
CA LYS A 17 0.16 18.02 1.37
C LYS A 17 1.29 18.44 0.45
N ASP A 18 1.82 17.50 -0.34
CA ASP A 18 2.87 17.78 -1.30
C ASP A 18 2.36 18.73 -2.40
N LYS A 19 3.04 19.88 -2.50
CA LYS A 19 2.68 20.98 -3.41
C LYS A 19 2.98 20.63 -4.87
N ASP A 20 3.90 19.69 -5.09
CA ASP A 20 4.37 19.25 -6.39
C ASP A 20 3.56 18.06 -6.92
N LEU A 21 2.57 17.59 -6.16
CA LEU A 21 1.60 16.60 -6.65
C LEU A 21 0.91 17.09 -7.92
N ALA A 22 0.72 16.19 -8.88
CA ALA A 22 0.03 16.53 -10.11
C ALA A 22 -1.40 17.03 -9.81
N PRO A 23 -1.96 17.96 -10.61
CA PRO A 23 -3.22 18.66 -10.30
C PRO A 23 -4.40 17.74 -9.96
N GLN A 24 -4.46 16.56 -10.57
CA GLN A 24 -5.49 15.56 -10.29
C GLN A 24 -5.47 15.06 -8.84
N TYR A 25 -4.32 15.07 -8.16
CA TYR A 25 -4.15 14.66 -6.77
C TYR A 25 -4.33 15.82 -5.77
N LYS A 26 -4.42 17.08 -6.25
CA LYS A 26 -4.66 18.26 -5.42
C LYS A 26 -6.13 18.43 -4.98
N LYS A 27 -7.05 17.64 -5.55
CA LYS A 27 -8.47 17.65 -5.18
C LYS A 27 -8.68 17.01 -3.80
N PRO A 28 -9.79 17.33 -3.09
CA PRO A 28 -10.15 16.60 -1.88
C PRO A 28 -10.21 15.10 -2.16
N ILE A 29 -9.46 14.33 -1.36
CA ILE A 29 -9.23 12.90 -1.57
C ILE A 29 -10.53 12.11 -1.57
N VAL A 30 -11.50 12.51 -0.73
CA VAL A 30 -12.84 11.93 -0.65
C VAL A 30 -13.60 12.03 -1.97
N GLY A 31 -13.49 13.16 -2.68
CA GLY A 31 -14.14 13.33 -3.99
C GLY A 31 -13.58 12.36 -5.02
N ARG A 32 -12.26 12.17 -5.00
CA ARG A 32 -11.58 11.21 -5.89
C ARG A 32 -11.91 9.77 -5.50
N PHE A 33 -11.91 9.45 -4.21
CA PHE A 33 -12.32 8.14 -3.69
C PHE A 33 -13.73 7.75 -4.14
N LYS A 34 -14.71 8.65 -4.04
CA LYS A 34 -16.09 8.38 -4.48
C LYS A 34 -16.19 8.14 -5.99
N LYS A 35 -15.36 8.80 -6.80
CA LYS A 35 -15.32 8.63 -8.25
C LYS A 35 -14.63 7.32 -8.65
N VAL A 36 -13.44 7.08 -8.11
CA VAL A 36 -12.58 5.94 -8.45
C VAL A 36 -13.12 4.64 -7.86
N LYS A 37 -13.69 4.69 -6.65
CA LYS A 37 -14.16 3.53 -5.87
C LYS A 37 -13.04 2.47 -5.75
N PRO A 38 -11.89 2.83 -5.18
CA PRO A 38 -10.77 1.91 -5.07
C PRO A 38 -11.11 0.74 -4.13
N ASP A 39 -10.59 -0.43 -4.48
CA ASP A 39 -10.80 -1.70 -3.75
C ASP A 39 -9.49 -2.50 -3.59
N THR A 40 -8.38 -1.92 -4.02
CA THR A 40 -7.06 -2.56 -4.08
C THR A 40 -6.01 -1.69 -3.39
N ILE A 41 -5.21 -2.29 -2.50
CA ILE A 41 -4.04 -1.65 -1.87
C ILE A 41 -2.79 -1.95 -2.70
N CYS A 42 -2.02 -0.91 -3.01
CA CYS A 42 -0.70 -1.02 -3.62
C CYS A 42 0.38 -0.87 -2.54
N LEU A 43 1.27 -1.85 -2.46
CA LEU A 43 2.33 -1.93 -1.46
C LEU A 43 3.62 -2.46 -2.08
N SER A 44 4.76 -2.15 -1.49
CA SER A 44 6.07 -2.53 -2.04
C SER A 44 7.00 -3.09 -0.98
N MET A 45 7.84 -4.03 -1.38
CA MET A 45 8.96 -4.56 -0.60
C MET A 45 10.19 -4.57 -1.50
N ASP A 46 11.27 -3.92 -1.06
CA ASP A 46 12.56 -3.88 -1.77
C ASP A 46 12.44 -3.56 -3.26
N HIS A 47 11.71 -2.48 -3.58
CA HIS A 47 11.44 -1.98 -4.94
C HIS A 47 10.56 -2.87 -5.82
N VAL A 48 9.98 -3.95 -5.28
CA VAL A 48 8.96 -4.73 -5.97
C VAL A 48 7.59 -4.35 -5.46
N SER A 49 6.68 -3.96 -6.35
CA SER A 49 5.32 -3.53 -5.99
C SER A 49 4.29 -4.63 -6.23
N PHE A 50 3.29 -4.68 -5.36
CA PHE A 50 2.20 -5.65 -5.33
C PHE A 50 0.87 -4.94 -5.21
N LYS A 51 -0.14 -5.58 -5.80
CA LYS A 51 -1.54 -5.17 -5.74
C LYS A 51 -2.30 -6.21 -4.95
N CYS A 52 -2.98 -5.80 -3.89
CA CYS A 52 -3.79 -6.66 -3.02
C CYS A 52 -5.23 -6.16 -3.05
N GLY A 53 -6.10 -6.90 -3.74
CA GLY A 53 -7.48 -6.52 -4.00
C GLY A 53 -8.39 -7.74 -4.13
N LEU A 54 -9.64 -7.54 -4.54
CA LEU A 54 -10.64 -8.61 -4.64
C LEU A 54 -10.19 -9.79 -5.53
N GLN A 55 -9.52 -9.49 -6.63
CA GLN A 55 -9.04 -10.41 -7.66
C GLN A 55 -8.06 -11.48 -7.15
N ASN A 56 -7.32 -11.18 -6.09
CA ASN A 56 -6.32 -12.08 -5.53
C ASN A 56 -6.47 -12.33 -4.03
N LYS A 57 -7.56 -11.83 -3.44
CA LYS A 57 -7.95 -12.11 -2.06
C LYS A 57 -8.38 -13.57 -1.93
N VAL A 58 -7.79 -14.25 -0.96
CA VAL A 58 -8.04 -15.68 -0.66
C VAL A 58 -8.94 -15.84 0.56
N SER A 59 -8.87 -14.92 1.53
CA SER A 59 -9.74 -14.88 2.71
C SER A 59 -9.57 -13.57 3.48
N GLY A 60 -10.50 -13.30 4.40
CA GLY A 60 -10.51 -12.09 5.22
C GLY A 60 -11.04 -10.88 4.46
N ASP A 61 -10.85 -9.70 5.04
CA ASP A 61 -11.51 -8.47 4.59
C ASP A 61 -10.56 -7.31 4.36
N LEU A 62 -10.92 -6.52 3.35
CA LEU A 62 -10.31 -5.26 3.01
C LEU A 62 -11.45 -4.26 2.84
N SER A 63 -11.54 -3.30 3.75
CA SER A 63 -12.53 -2.24 3.71
C SER A 63 -11.84 -0.89 3.56
N MET A 64 -12.41 -0.05 2.70
CA MET A 64 -12.01 1.34 2.54
C MET A 64 -13.27 2.20 2.63
N GLU A 65 -13.31 3.10 3.61
CA GLU A 65 -14.51 3.88 3.90
C GLU A 65 -14.18 5.36 4.07
N VAL A 66 -15.09 6.22 3.63
CA VAL A 66 -14.95 7.66 3.87
C VAL A 66 -15.32 7.97 5.31
N ASN A 67 -14.40 8.59 6.04
CA ASN A 67 -14.68 9.19 7.34
C ASN A 67 -14.39 10.69 7.26
N GLU A 68 -15.45 11.50 7.24
CA GLU A 68 -15.40 12.96 7.06
C GLU A 68 -14.61 13.40 5.81
N LYS A 69 -13.39 13.90 6.01
CA LYS A 69 -12.46 14.40 4.98
C LYS A 69 -11.35 13.39 4.64
N ASN A 70 -11.38 12.22 5.28
CA ASN A 70 -10.37 11.18 5.17
C ASN A 70 -10.96 9.87 4.67
N ILE A 71 -10.08 8.91 4.42
CA ILE A 71 -10.42 7.53 4.07
C ILE A 71 -9.81 6.63 5.14
N GLU A 72 -10.64 5.85 5.82
CA GLU A 72 -10.20 4.78 6.70
C GLU A 72 -9.97 3.52 5.87
N ILE A 73 -8.82 2.90 6.06
CA ILE A 73 -8.45 1.65 5.41
C ILE A 73 -8.22 0.62 6.51
N LYS A 74 -8.94 -0.49 6.45
CA LYS A 74 -8.78 -1.64 7.35
C LYS A 74 -8.58 -2.88 6.51
N CYS A 75 -7.49 -3.59 6.75
CA CYS A 75 -7.17 -4.82 6.04
C CYS A 75 -6.81 -5.88 7.06
N ASP A 76 -7.59 -6.96 7.09
CA ASP A 76 -7.24 -8.21 7.74
C ASP A 76 -7.53 -9.35 6.77
N ALA A 77 -6.62 -9.53 5.81
CA ALA A 77 -6.84 -10.40 4.66
C ALA A 77 -5.56 -11.13 4.22
N ILE A 78 -5.78 -12.27 3.56
CA ILE A 78 -4.73 -13.05 2.90
C ILE A 78 -4.91 -12.93 1.39
N PHE A 79 -3.86 -12.59 0.68
CA PHE A 79 -3.81 -12.50 -0.78
C PHE A 79 -2.82 -13.49 -1.36
N LYS A 80 -3.06 -13.94 -2.60
CA LYS A 80 -2.16 -14.80 -3.37
C LYS A 80 -1.52 -13.97 -4.49
N ILE A 81 -0.21 -13.78 -4.42
CA ILE A 81 0.55 -12.96 -5.38
C ILE A 81 1.54 -13.82 -6.15
N ASN A 82 1.84 -13.41 -7.39
CA ASN A 82 2.87 -14.04 -8.20
C ASN A 82 4.17 -13.24 -8.10
N ILE A 83 5.26 -13.92 -7.75
CA ILE A 83 6.61 -13.36 -7.73
C ILE A 83 7.53 -14.10 -8.71
N ARG A 84 8.55 -13.40 -9.19
CA ARG A 84 9.64 -14.00 -9.94
C ARG A 84 10.53 -14.83 -9.00
N PRO A 85 11.12 -15.95 -9.47
CA PRO A 85 11.92 -16.84 -8.63
C PRO A 85 13.03 -16.13 -7.83
N GLN A 86 13.71 -15.15 -8.42
CA GLN A 86 14.80 -14.42 -7.77
C GLN A 86 14.39 -13.65 -6.50
N HIS A 87 13.10 -13.35 -6.33
CA HIS A 87 12.63 -12.64 -5.14
C HIS A 87 12.18 -13.59 -4.03
N LYS A 88 12.02 -14.89 -4.30
CA LYS A 88 11.35 -15.84 -3.39
C LYS A 88 11.92 -15.85 -1.98
N GLU A 89 13.23 -15.99 -1.85
CA GLU A 89 13.89 -16.13 -0.55
C GLU A 89 13.68 -14.87 0.29
N ASN A 90 13.84 -13.70 -0.32
CA ASN A 90 13.62 -12.43 0.36
C ASN A 90 12.16 -12.30 0.84
N PHE A 91 11.19 -12.63 -0.03
CA PHE A 91 9.77 -12.66 0.34
C PHE A 91 9.48 -13.57 1.51
N LEU A 92 10.01 -14.80 1.49
CA LEU A 92 9.73 -15.79 2.53
C LEU A 92 10.58 -15.63 3.79
N SER A 93 11.61 -14.78 3.77
CA SER A 93 12.48 -14.54 4.92
C SER A 93 11.78 -13.78 6.05
N GLY A 94 10.72 -13.04 5.74
CA GLY A 94 10.05 -12.14 6.67
C GLY A 94 10.89 -10.93 7.11
N LYS A 95 12.05 -10.69 6.48
CA LYS A 95 12.98 -9.60 6.85
C LYS A 95 12.81 -8.32 6.05
N GLY A 96 12.05 -8.34 4.95
CA GLY A 96 11.84 -7.18 4.09
C GLY A 96 10.95 -6.12 4.73
N GLU A 97 11.25 -4.85 4.43
CA GLU A 97 10.46 -3.70 4.89
C GLU A 97 9.32 -3.45 3.91
N TRP A 98 8.08 -3.59 4.38
CA TRP A 98 6.89 -3.33 3.56
C TRP A 98 6.47 -1.87 3.66
N THR A 99 6.15 -1.29 2.52
CA THR A 99 5.73 0.10 2.41
C THR A 99 4.40 0.20 1.68
N PHE A 100 3.49 1.02 2.20
CA PHE A 100 2.26 1.37 1.52
C PHE A 100 2.55 2.44 0.46
N GLY A 101 1.99 2.28 -0.74
CA GLY A 101 2.09 3.25 -1.82
C GLY A 101 0.82 4.08 -1.96
N TYR A 102 -0.27 3.45 -2.39
CA TYR A 102 -1.55 4.09 -2.71
C TYR A 102 -2.68 3.06 -2.76
N ILE A 103 -3.91 3.52 -2.97
CA ILE A 103 -5.06 2.65 -3.27
C ILE A 103 -5.50 2.88 -4.72
N GLN A 104 -6.08 1.87 -5.37
CA GLN A 104 -6.50 1.93 -6.77
C GLN A 104 -7.77 1.12 -7.04
N GLN A 105 -8.40 1.38 -8.19
CA GLN A 105 -9.55 0.61 -8.67
C GLN A 105 -9.09 -0.65 -9.42
N GLY A 106 -9.36 -1.83 -8.85
CA GLY A 106 -8.95 -3.12 -9.41
C GLY A 106 -7.45 -3.18 -9.68
N ASP A 107 -7.04 -3.91 -10.73
CA ASP A 107 -5.63 -4.02 -11.11
C ASP A 107 -5.12 -2.86 -11.99
N TYR A 108 -5.98 -2.23 -12.79
CA TYR A 108 -5.58 -1.32 -13.87
C TYR A 108 -6.32 0.03 -13.89
N GLY A 109 -7.18 0.29 -12.91
CA GLY A 109 -7.95 1.54 -12.85
C GLY A 109 -7.18 2.70 -12.24
N ASP A 110 -7.90 3.81 -12.07
CA ASP A 110 -7.34 5.03 -11.50
C ASP A 110 -6.88 4.82 -10.04
N ASP A 111 -5.87 5.59 -9.65
CA ASP A 111 -5.32 5.60 -8.31
C ASP A 111 -5.88 6.75 -7.45
N VAL A 112 -5.78 6.57 -6.14
CA VAL A 112 -6.01 7.59 -5.12
C VAL A 112 -4.77 7.63 -4.24
N VAL A 113 -4.06 8.75 -4.32
CA VAL A 113 -2.84 9.02 -3.55
C VAL A 113 -3.18 10.05 -2.46
N GLY A 114 -2.60 9.86 -1.28
CA GLY A 114 -2.79 10.74 -0.14
C GLY A 114 -1.72 10.53 0.93
N ASP A 115 -1.77 11.36 1.96
CA ASP A 115 -0.85 11.27 3.10
C ASP A 115 -1.44 10.40 4.21
N ILE A 116 -0.60 9.53 4.76
CA ILE A 116 -0.96 8.75 5.94
C ILE A 116 -0.88 9.65 7.18
N THR A 117 -1.99 9.73 7.91
CA THR A 117 -2.11 10.60 9.11
C THR A 117 -2.21 9.82 10.41
N LYS A 118 -2.62 8.55 10.35
CA LYS A 118 -2.77 7.68 11.52
C LYS A 118 -2.59 6.21 11.11
N GLY A 119 -2.12 5.37 12.04
CA GLY A 119 -2.09 3.91 11.91
C GLY A 119 -0.75 3.32 11.44
N LEU A 120 -0.07 3.95 10.47
CA LEU A 120 1.24 3.50 10.01
C LEU A 120 2.39 4.37 10.55
N LYS A 121 3.55 3.75 10.75
CA LYS A 121 4.80 4.46 11.04
C LYS A 121 5.33 5.10 9.76
N LEU A 122 5.89 6.30 9.85
CA LEU A 122 6.46 7.02 8.71
C LEU A 122 7.97 7.06 8.81
N LYS A 123 8.66 6.51 7.82
CA LYS A 123 10.13 6.59 7.69
C LYS A 123 10.48 7.71 6.72
N LYS A 124 11.23 8.70 7.20
CA LYS A 124 11.71 9.83 6.38
C LYS A 124 13.15 9.56 5.95
N VAL A 125 13.41 9.57 4.65
CA VAL A 125 14.74 9.38 4.08
C VAL A 125 15.10 10.62 3.29
N LYS A 126 16.29 11.17 3.53
CA LYS A 126 16.86 12.23 2.70
C LYS A 126 17.58 11.58 1.52
N ILE A 127 17.08 11.82 0.32
CA ILE A 127 17.69 11.33 -0.90
C ILE A 127 18.38 12.52 -1.58
N LYS A 128 19.67 12.38 -1.85
CA LYS A 128 20.42 13.41 -2.57
C LYS A 128 20.08 13.29 -4.06
N SER A 129 19.54 14.35 -4.63
CA SER A 129 19.35 14.47 -6.07
C SER A 129 20.71 14.61 -6.77
N ARG A 130 20.73 14.35 -8.08
CA ARG A 130 21.94 14.58 -8.91
C ARG A 130 22.44 16.03 -8.85
N ASN A 131 21.56 16.98 -8.53
CA ASN A 131 21.87 18.41 -8.46
C ASN A 131 22.34 18.85 -7.06
N GLY A 132 22.53 17.90 -6.14
CA GLY A 132 23.02 18.18 -4.79
C GLY A 132 21.94 18.64 -3.79
N THR A 133 20.69 18.77 -4.21
CA THR A 133 19.55 19.01 -3.31
C THR A 133 19.18 17.73 -2.57
N TYR A 134 18.59 17.85 -1.38
CA TYR A 134 18.08 16.71 -0.63
C TYR A 134 16.55 16.73 -0.63
N ASP A 135 15.97 15.71 -1.22
CA ASP A 135 14.53 15.48 -1.18
C ASP A 135 14.21 14.59 0.02
N VAL A 136 13.17 14.93 0.77
CA VAL A 136 12.69 14.10 1.87
C VAL A 136 11.60 13.20 1.35
N VAL A 137 11.90 11.92 1.20
CA VAL A 137 10.90 10.91 0.84
C VAL A 137 10.34 10.28 2.11
N VAL A 138 9.01 10.18 2.18
CA VAL A 138 8.29 9.60 3.31
C VAL A 138 7.73 8.25 2.89
N TYR A 139 8.15 7.19 3.57
CA TYR A 139 7.67 5.83 3.35
C TYR A 139 6.75 5.41 4.50
N PRO A 140 5.45 5.18 4.25
CA PRO A 140 4.57 4.61 5.25
C PRO A 140 4.82 3.11 5.39
N LEU A 141 5.24 2.67 6.58
CA LEU A 141 5.64 1.30 6.84
C LEU A 141 4.45 0.44 7.26
N MET A 142 4.28 -0.71 6.61
CA MET A 142 3.32 -1.74 6.99
C MET A 142 4.04 -2.78 7.87
N SER A 143 3.81 -2.71 9.17
CA SER A 143 4.53 -3.51 10.17
C SER A 143 3.91 -4.90 10.37
N ASN A 144 2.64 -5.05 10.05
CA ASN A 144 1.84 -6.27 10.28
C ASN A 144 1.59 -7.01 8.96
N VAL A 145 2.68 -7.27 8.23
CA VAL A 145 2.67 -8.05 6.99
C VAL A 145 3.42 -9.35 7.21
N LYS A 146 2.78 -10.48 6.92
CA LYS A 146 3.39 -11.82 6.97
C LYS A 146 3.33 -12.47 5.60
N THR A 147 4.33 -13.27 5.26
CA THR A 147 4.41 -13.98 3.99
C THR A 147 4.51 -15.48 4.21
N GLY A 148 4.02 -16.25 3.24
CA GLY A 148 3.98 -17.71 3.33
C GLY A 148 4.04 -18.36 1.96
N SER A 149 4.56 -19.59 1.93
CA SER A 149 4.55 -20.40 0.70
C SER A 149 3.18 -21.01 0.44
N LYS A 150 2.40 -21.23 1.51
CA LYS A 150 1.04 -21.76 1.52
C LYS A 150 0.15 -20.88 2.39
N LYS A 151 -1.16 -20.86 2.11
CA LYS A 151 -2.16 -20.16 2.92
C LYS A 151 -2.12 -20.57 4.40
N THR A 152 -1.89 -21.86 4.68
CA THR A 152 -1.85 -22.42 6.03
C THR A 152 -0.73 -21.87 6.89
N ASP A 153 0.36 -21.38 6.26
CA ASP A 153 1.50 -20.79 6.95
C ASP A 153 1.14 -19.44 7.60
N LEU A 154 -0.04 -18.89 7.26
CA LEU A 154 -0.50 -17.55 7.63
C LEU A 154 -1.74 -17.56 8.54
N LYS A 155 -2.19 -18.73 9.00
CA LYS A 155 -3.30 -18.82 9.95
C LYS A 155 -2.92 -18.14 11.27
#